data_AF-A0A7S1IV06-F1
#
_entry.id   AF-A0A7S1IV06-F1
#
_cell.length_a   1.000
_cell.length_b   1.000
_cell.length_c   1.000
_cell.angle_alpha   90.00
_cell.angle_beta   90.00
_cell.angle_gamma   90.00
#
_symmetry.space_group_name_H-M   'P 1'
#
loop_
_entity.id
_entity.type
_entity.pdbx_description
1 polymer ?
#
loop_
_entity_poly.entity_id
_entity_poly.type
_entity_poly.pdbx_seq_one_letter_code
_entity_poly.pdbx_strand_id
1 'polypeptide(L)'
;FRRFCTWRHVRDMAGGKCNSTSVDYEWLTVSCDKTDAVLIIFFALAWGTFLLGLTSKTKLVPYTSMVFITGFLLGLWVVLGYGGRLETAAESLLMIDPHLMLYIFIPPLLFLSGLEANIRVFKYIKWQILTVAFLGTALSVSTTAVFLKGILASSYNWTWLTCFMVGSIVSATDPVAVVALLSDLGAPVALGTLIDGEAVFNDGSAAVIFFVFKDFVAGGGGGGGGVG
;
A
#
# COMPACT_ATOMS: atom_id res chain seq x y z
N PHE A 1 -29.78 -9.90 7.46
CA PHE A 1 -29.14 -8.65 7.00
C PHE A 1 -29.50 -8.39 5.53
N ARG A 2 -30.76 -8.02 5.30
CA ARG A 2 -31.28 -7.52 4.01
C ARG A 2 -31.93 -6.17 4.34
N ARG A 3 -31.88 -5.24 3.38
CA ARG A 3 -32.48 -3.89 3.35
C ARG A 3 -31.53 -2.76 3.74
N PHE A 4 -30.99 -2.09 2.73
CA PHE A 4 -31.30 -0.67 2.48
C PHE A 4 -31.11 -0.42 0.98
N CYS A 5 -32.20 -0.53 0.24
CA CYS A 5 -32.29 -0.23 -1.18
C CYS A 5 -33.47 0.75 -1.29
N THR A 6 -33.20 2.04 -1.38
CA THR A 6 -34.22 3.06 -1.64
C THR A 6 -34.05 3.53 -3.08
N TRP A 7 -34.70 2.76 -3.96
CA TRP A 7 -35.03 3.09 -5.34
C TRP A 7 -36.02 4.26 -5.40
N ARG A 8 -35.56 5.49 -5.63
CA ARG A 8 -36.43 6.58 -6.08
C ARG A 8 -35.63 7.69 -6.75
N HIS A 9 -35.15 7.46 -7.97
CA HIS A 9 -35.03 8.51 -9.03
C HIS A 9 -34.50 8.02 -10.40
N VAL A 10 -34.27 6.72 -10.60
CA VAL A 10 -33.76 6.17 -11.87
C VAL A 10 -34.88 5.93 -12.91
N ARG A 11 -35.66 6.95 -13.28
CA ARG A 11 -36.60 6.82 -14.42
C ARG A 11 -36.69 8.00 -15.39
N ASP A 12 -36.20 9.20 -15.06
CA ASP A 12 -36.57 10.38 -15.84
C ASP A 12 -35.48 11.00 -16.75
N MET A 13 -34.38 10.30 -17.06
CA MET A 13 -33.38 10.84 -18.00
C MET A 13 -33.06 9.90 -19.17
N ALA A 14 -34.10 9.40 -19.84
CA ALA A 14 -34.00 8.95 -21.22
C ALA A 14 -34.19 10.15 -22.16
N GLY A 15 -33.15 10.95 -22.38
CA GLY A 15 -33.24 12.11 -23.27
C GLY A 15 -32.10 13.10 -23.14
N GLY A 16 -30.87 12.69 -23.47
CA GLY A 16 -29.76 13.63 -23.53
C GLY A 16 -28.53 13.00 -24.17
N LYS A 17 -28.05 13.60 -25.26
CA LYS A 17 -26.83 13.19 -25.97
C LYS A 17 -25.65 13.17 -25.00
N CYS A 18 -25.10 11.99 -24.71
CA CYS A 18 -23.91 11.86 -23.88
C CYS A 18 -22.66 12.05 -24.75
N ASN A 19 -22.01 13.21 -24.62
CA ASN A 19 -20.76 13.54 -25.32
C ASN A 19 -19.58 13.61 -24.32
N SER A 20 -19.54 12.66 -23.38
CA SER A 20 -18.54 12.59 -22.33
C SER A 20 -18.11 11.15 -22.15
N THR A 21 -16.80 10.94 -22.07
CA THR A 21 -16.14 9.66 -21.77
C THR A 21 -16.49 9.23 -20.35
N SER A 22 -17.63 8.56 -20.17
CA SER A 22 -17.95 7.84 -18.94
C SER A 22 -17.10 6.56 -18.90
N VAL A 23 -16.41 6.35 -17.78
CA VAL A 23 -15.85 5.03 -17.47
C VAL A 23 -16.92 4.36 -16.61
N ASP A 24 -17.71 3.50 -17.26
CA ASP A 24 -18.83 2.81 -16.62
C ASP A 24 -18.29 1.64 -15.79
N TYR A 25 -18.39 1.76 -14.47
CA TYR A 25 -18.41 0.61 -13.57
C TYR A 25 -19.86 0.42 -13.12
N GLU A 26 -20.30 -0.83 -13.05
CA GLU A 26 -21.70 -1.30 -13.05
C GLU A 26 -22.59 -0.77 -11.90
N TRP A 27 -22.09 0.14 -11.06
CA TRP A 27 -22.80 0.73 -9.92
C TRP A 27 -22.44 2.19 -9.58
N LEU A 28 -21.59 2.90 -10.33
CA LEU A 28 -21.36 4.35 -10.13
C LEU A 28 -20.90 5.02 -11.43
N THR A 29 -21.55 6.13 -11.80
CA THR A 29 -21.08 7.00 -12.89
C THR A 29 -20.42 8.22 -12.27
N VAL A 30 -19.11 8.15 -12.00
CA VAL A 30 -18.35 9.36 -11.61
C VAL A 30 -18.14 10.20 -12.86
N SER A 31 -18.97 11.24 -13.00
CA SER A 31 -18.75 12.31 -13.97
C SER A 31 -17.63 13.21 -13.45
N CYS A 32 -16.38 12.85 -13.74
CA CYS A 32 -15.25 13.72 -13.49
C CYS A 32 -15.15 14.71 -14.66
N ASP A 33 -15.52 15.97 -14.44
CA ASP A 33 -15.25 17.02 -15.43
C ASP A 33 -13.72 17.17 -15.56
N LYS A 34 -13.22 17.41 -16.78
CA LYS A 34 -11.77 17.51 -17.03
C LYS A 34 -11.13 18.63 -16.20
N THR A 35 -11.92 19.65 -15.89
CA THR A 35 -11.58 20.76 -14.99
C THR A 35 -11.41 20.31 -13.54
N ASP A 36 -12.28 19.43 -13.03
CA ASP A 36 -12.20 18.89 -11.67
C ASP A 36 -10.93 18.02 -11.50
N ALA A 37 -10.60 17.19 -12.49
CA ALA A 37 -9.38 16.37 -12.50
C ALA A 37 -8.10 17.23 -12.41
N VAL A 38 -8.04 18.31 -13.18
CA VAL A 38 -6.89 19.23 -13.19
C VAL A 38 -6.76 19.94 -11.83
N LEU A 39 -7.88 20.41 -11.27
CA LEU A 39 -7.88 21.08 -9.96
C LEU A 39 -7.36 20.16 -8.86
N ILE A 40 -7.74 18.88 -8.84
CA ILE A 40 -7.26 17.90 -7.86
C ILE A 40 -5.74 17.75 -7.93
N ILE A 41 -5.19 17.63 -9.15
CA ILE A 41 -3.74 17.49 -9.33
C ILE A 41 -3.03 18.74 -8.81
N PHE A 42 -3.54 19.94 -9.11
CA PHE A 42 -2.98 21.19 -8.57
C PHE A 42 -3.05 21.24 -7.04
N PHE A 43 -4.19 20.89 -6.44
CA PHE A 43 -4.33 20.84 -4.99
C PHE A 43 -3.41 19.79 -4.36
N ALA A 44 -3.29 18.61 -4.95
CA ALA A 44 -2.41 17.55 -4.48
C ALA A 44 -0.93 17.97 -4.53
N LEU A 45 -0.50 18.61 -5.62
CA LEU A 45 0.86 19.14 -5.75
C LEU A 45 1.13 20.30 -4.78
N ALA A 46 0.19 21.23 -4.65
CA ALA A 46 0.30 22.34 -3.70
C ALA A 46 0.34 21.83 -2.25
N TRP A 47 -0.49 20.85 -1.91
CA TRP A 47 -0.49 20.24 -0.59
C TRP A 47 0.79 19.44 -0.32
N GLY A 48 1.28 18.67 -1.30
CA GLY A 48 2.53 17.94 -1.19
C GLY A 48 3.74 18.86 -0.96
N THR A 49 3.83 19.96 -1.72
CA THR A 49 4.88 20.98 -1.51
C THR A 49 4.76 21.69 -0.17
N PHE A 50 3.53 21.94 0.30
CA PHE A 50 3.29 22.49 1.63
C PHE A 50 3.75 21.53 2.74
N LEU A 51 3.44 20.23 2.64
CA LEU A 51 3.89 19.21 3.59
C LEU A 51 5.42 19.13 3.63
N LEU A 52 6.08 19.11 2.46
CA LEU A 52 7.56 19.15 2.36
C LEU A 52 8.15 20.39 3.04
N GLY A 53 7.55 21.55 2.82
CA GLY A 53 7.92 22.80 3.48
C GLY A 53 7.79 22.72 5.00
N LEU A 54 6.71 22.10 5.50
CA LEU A 54 6.49 21.89 6.93
C LEU A 54 7.54 20.94 7.53
N THR A 55 7.83 19.81 6.88
CA THR A 55 8.88 18.86 7.30
C THR A 55 10.24 19.55 7.43
N SER A 56 10.58 20.45 6.49
CA SER A 56 11.85 21.18 6.52
C SER A 56 12.01 22.05 7.78
N LYS A 57 10.90 22.52 8.36
CA LYS A 57 10.86 23.35 9.56
C LYS A 57 10.84 22.49 10.83
N THR A 58 10.06 21.42 10.80
CA THR A 58 9.90 20.48 11.93
C THR A 58 10.70 19.21 11.65
N LYS A 59 11.99 19.20 12.00
CA LYS A 59 12.88 18.04 11.85
C LYS A 59 12.45 16.78 12.64
N LEU A 60 11.34 16.84 13.36
CA LEU A 60 10.90 15.78 14.28
C LEU A 60 10.02 14.72 13.64
N VAL A 61 9.35 15.02 12.51
CA VAL A 61 8.33 14.11 11.95
C VAL A 61 8.73 13.68 10.54
N PRO A 62 8.87 12.37 10.26
CA PRO A 62 9.12 11.86 8.91
C PRO A 62 8.01 12.26 7.93
N TYR A 63 8.40 12.56 6.69
CA TYR A 63 7.46 12.93 5.62
C TYR A 63 6.38 11.86 5.40
N THR A 64 6.75 10.58 5.47
CA THR A 64 5.83 9.44 5.29
C THR A 64 4.68 9.45 6.31
N SER A 65 4.96 9.77 7.58
CA SER A 65 3.94 9.88 8.62
C SER A 65 2.95 11.01 8.36
N MET A 66 3.41 12.15 7.84
CA MET A 66 2.53 13.29 7.53
C MET A 66 1.64 13.02 6.31
N VAL A 67 2.17 12.36 5.28
CA VAL A 67 1.36 11.92 4.13
C VAL A 67 0.31 10.91 4.57
N PHE A 68 0.68 9.96 5.44
CA PHE A 68 -0.26 8.99 6.01
C PHE A 68 -1.39 9.66 6.79
N ILE A 69 -1.08 10.58 7.71
CA ILE A 69 -2.08 11.31 8.50
C ILE A 69 -3.00 12.12 7.58
N THR A 70 -2.43 12.81 6.59
CA THR A 70 -3.21 13.58 5.61
C THR A 70 -4.19 12.67 4.85
N GLY A 71 -3.71 11.54 4.34
CA GLY A 71 -4.55 10.59 3.61
C GLY A 71 -5.64 9.99 4.49
N PHE A 72 -5.32 9.68 5.75
CA PHE A 72 -6.30 9.19 6.72
C PHE A 72 -7.39 10.23 7.01
N LEU A 73 -7.01 11.49 7.26
CA LEU A 73 -7.96 12.57 7.49
C LEU A 73 -8.84 12.84 6.26
N LEU A 74 -8.26 12.79 5.06
CA LEU A 74 -8.99 12.94 3.81
C LEU A 74 -9.97 11.78 3.58
N GLY A 75 -9.56 10.54 3.82
CA GLY A 75 -10.43 9.37 3.75
C GLY A 75 -11.58 9.44 4.77
N LEU A 76 -11.29 9.87 5.99
CA LEU A 76 -12.31 10.08 7.02
C LEU A 76 -13.28 11.21 6.63
N TRP A 77 -12.77 12.29 6.05
CA TRP A 77 -13.59 13.40 5.57
C TRP A 77 -14.55 12.98 4.45
N VAL A 78 -14.10 12.14 3.51
CA VAL A 78 -14.94 11.55 2.46
C VAL A 78 -16.03 10.66 3.06
N VAL A 79 -15.67 9.74 3.97
CA VAL A 79 -16.63 8.82 4.60
C VAL A 79 -17.69 9.54 5.43
N LEU A 80 -17.35 10.69 6.02
CA LEU A 80 -18.29 11.49 6.80
C LEU A 80 -19.27 12.33 5.94
N GLY A 81 -19.11 12.37 4.62
CA GLY A 81 -20.09 12.95 3.68
C GLY A 81 -20.24 14.48 3.79
N TYR A 82 -19.20 15.19 4.23
CA TYR A 82 -19.21 16.64 4.40
C TYR A 82 -18.78 17.42 3.14
N GLY A 83 -18.74 16.78 1.95
CA GLY A 83 -17.70 17.11 0.97
C GLY A 83 -18.07 17.52 -0.46
N GLY A 84 -19.33 17.79 -0.82
CA GLY A 84 -19.65 18.48 -2.10
C GLY A 84 -18.90 17.98 -3.35
N ARG A 85 -18.29 18.89 -4.15
CA ARG A 85 -17.55 18.54 -5.39
C ARG A 85 -16.19 17.89 -5.17
N LEU A 86 -15.54 18.13 -4.02
CA LEU A 86 -14.22 17.58 -3.71
C LEU A 86 -14.32 16.13 -3.20
N GLU A 87 -15.48 15.72 -2.69
CA GLU A 87 -15.81 14.34 -2.33
C GLU A 87 -15.84 13.42 -3.55
N THR A 88 -16.58 13.77 -4.60
CA THR A 88 -16.69 12.95 -5.83
C THR A 88 -15.32 12.72 -6.49
N ALA A 89 -14.47 13.74 -6.39
CA ALA A 89 -13.08 13.72 -6.79
C ALA A 89 -12.23 12.76 -5.93
N ALA A 90 -12.33 12.86 -4.60
CA ALA A 90 -11.58 12.00 -3.69
C ALA A 90 -12.06 10.54 -3.73
N GLU A 91 -13.36 10.30 -3.93
CA GLU A 91 -13.93 8.97 -4.16
C GLU A 91 -13.32 8.30 -5.39
N SER A 92 -13.06 9.06 -6.46
CA SER A 92 -12.42 8.52 -7.66
C SER A 92 -11.01 7.99 -7.40
N LEU A 93 -10.27 8.58 -6.45
CA LEU A 93 -8.95 8.10 -6.03
C LEU A 93 -9.05 6.82 -5.19
N LEU A 94 -10.11 6.67 -4.38
CA LEU A 94 -10.36 5.47 -3.58
C LEU A 94 -10.78 4.26 -4.43
N MET A 95 -11.30 4.49 -5.64
CA MET A 95 -11.70 3.44 -6.58
C MET A 95 -10.56 2.94 -7.46
N ILE A 96 -9.36 3.55 -7.39
CA ILE A 96 -8.21 3.07 -8.15
C ILE A 96 -7.78 1.71 -7.60
N ASP A 97 -7.60 0.74 -8.50
CA ASP A 97 -7.12 -0.58 -8.14
C ASP A 97 -5.70 -0.50 -7.53
N PRO A 98 -5.49 -1.01 -6.30
CA PRO A 98 -4.18 -0.97 -5.65
C PRO A 98 -3.08 -1.77 -6.38
N HIS A 99 -3.44 -2.84 -7.09
CA HIS A 99 -2.48 -3.62 -7.88
C HIS A 99 -2.03 -2.84 -9.11
N LEU A 100 -2.92 -2.06 -9.74
CA LEU A 100 -2.54 -1.17 -10.82
C LEU A 100 -1.51 -0.13 -10.35
N MET A 101 -1.72 0.46 -9.17
CA MET A 101 -0.73 1.35 -8.57
C MET A 101 0.61 0.63 -8.34
N LEU A 102 0.57 -0.57 -7.77
CA LEU A 102 1.77 -1.39 -7.55
C LEU A 102 2.53 -1.64 -8.86
N TYR A 103 1.86 -2.04 -9.93
CA TYR A 103 2.48 -2.32 -11.22
C TYR A 103 3.06 -1.09 -11.92
N ILE A 104 2.49 0.09 -11.69
CA ILE A 104 2.99 1.35 -12.26
C ILE A 104 4.18 1.88 -11.45
N PHE A 105 4.12 1.82 -10.12
CA PHE A 105 5.10 2.46 -9.25
C PHE A 105 6.29 1.57 -8.88
N ILE A 106 6.10 0.26 -8.66
CA ILE A 106 7.19 -0.62 -8.24
C ILE A 106 8.32 -0.68 -9.27
N PRO A 107 8.09 -0.87 -10.58
CA PRO A 107 9.20 -1.02 -11.53
C PRO A 107 10.10 0.23 -11.63
N PRO A 108 9.58 1.47 -11.76
CA PRO A 108 10.41 2.66 -11.73
C PRO A 108 11.14 2.87 -10.40
N LEU A 109 10.50 2.60 -9.27
CA LEU A 109 11.11 2.74 -7.94
C LEU A 109 12.27 1.75 -7.76
N LEU A 110 12.06 0.48 -8.09
CA LEU A 110 13.11 -0.55 -8.04
C LEU A 110 14.26 -0.25 -9.00
N PHE A 111 13.96 0.29 -10.19
CA PHE A 111 14.98 0.68 -11.15
C PHE A 111 15.84 1.83 -10.62
N LEU A 112 15.22 2.86 -10.02
CA LEU A 112 15.94 3.98 -9.43
C LEU A 112 16.83 3.53 -8.26
N SER A 113 16.29 2.72 -7.34
CA SER A 113 17.09 2.15 -6.24
C SER A 113 18.25 1.30 -6.75
N GLY A 114 18.05 0.56 -7.84
CA GLY A 114 19.11 -0.22 -8.50
C GLY A 114 20.22 0.64 -9.13
N LEU A 115 19.89 1.85 -9.60
CA LEU A 115 20.87 2.80 -10.15
C LEU A 115 21.73 3.47 -9.06
N GLU A 116 21.15 3.74 -7.89
CA GLU A 116 21.85 4.34 -6.75
C GLU A 116 22.71 3.31 -5.97
N ALA A 117 22.43 2.02 -6.16
CA ALA A 117 23.11 0.94 -5.44
C ALA A 117 24.60 0.80 -5.80
N ASN A 118 25.46 0.78 -4.77
CA ASN A 118 26.89 0.54 -4.91
C ASN A 118 27.20 -0.95 -5.15
N ILE A 119 27.18 -1.39 -6.42
CA ILE A 119 27.32 -2.80 -6.80
C ILE A 119 28.60 -3.48 -6.27
N ARG A 120 29.70 -2.73 -6.12
CA ARG A 120 30.99 -3.25 -5.62
C ARG A 120 30.89 -3.65 -4.15
N VAL A 121 30.29 -2.77 -3.34
CA VAL A 121 30.08 -3.02 -1.90
C VAL A 121 29.07 -4.14 -1.74
N PHE A 122 27.94 -4.06 -2.46
CA PHE A 122 26.90 -5.08 -2.47
C PHE A 122 27.45 -6.48 -2.73
N LYS A 123 28.29 -6.66 -3.77
CA LYS A 123 28.87 -7.97 -4.10
C LYS A 123 29.75 -8.54 -2.98
N TYR A 124 30.40 -7.67 -2.20
CA TYR A 124 31.24 -8.07 -1.07
C TYR A 124 30.42 -8.52 0.14
N ILE A 125 29.31 -7.83 0.44
CA ILE A 125 28.45 -8.09 1.62
C ILE A 125 27.15 -8.87 1.32
N LYS A 126 26.99 -9.41 0.10
CA LYS A 126 25.75 -10.03 -0.38
C LYS A 126 25.23 -11.15 0.54
N TRP A 127 26.12 -11.94 1.12
CA TRP A 127 25.71 -13.08 1.95
C TRP A 127 25.13 -12.61 3.28
N GLN A 128 25.69 -11.54 3.85
CA GLN A 128 25.15 -10.88 5.03
C GLN A 128 23.76 -10.31 4.73
N ILE A 129 23.61 -9.59 3.61
CA ILE A 129 22.32 -9.01 3.18
C ILE A 129 21.26 -10.12 3.06
N LEU A 130 21.54 -11.17 2.28
CA LEU A 130 20.57 -12.24 2.04
C LEU A 130 20.22 -12.99 3.33
N THR A 131 21.20 -13.23 4.20
CA THR A 131 20.96 -13.94 5.47
C THR A 131 20.05 -13.10 6.37
N VAL A 132 20.32 -11.81 6.51
CA VAL A 132 19.51 -10.91 7.35
C VAL A 132 18.12 -10.72 6.75
N ALA A 133 18.02 -10.51 5.43
CA ALA A 133 16.74 -10.37 4.75
C ALA A 133 15.89 -11.63 4.96
N PHE A 134 16.32 -12.81 4.50
CA PHE A 134 15.48 -14.00 4.56
C PHE A 134 15.22 -14.51 5.98
N LEU A 135 16.23 -14.52 6.86
CA LEU A 135 16.02 -14.95 8.24
C LEU A 135 15.22 -13.92 9.02
N GLY A 136 15.47 -12.63 8.80
CA GLY A 136 14.72 -11.52 9.39
C GLY A 136 13.24 -11.58 9.01
N THR A 137 12.94 -11.71 7.72
CA THR A 137 11.57 -11.88 7.22
C THR A 137 10.92 -13.12 7.81
N ALA A 138 11.59 -14.28 7.76
CA ALA A 138 11.03 -15.53 8.26
C ALA A 138 10.70 -15.45 9.76
N LEU A 139 11.59 -14.85 10.56
CA LEU A 139 11.37 -14.61 11.98
C LEU A 139 10.23 -13.62 12.21
N SER A 140 10.20 -12.50 11.48
CA SER A 140 9.16 -11.47 11.57
C SER A 140 7.77 -12.01 11.23
N VAL A 141 7.64 -12.77 10.13
CA VAL A 141 6.39 -13.44 9.75
C VAL A 141 5.98 -14.42 10.85
N SER A 142 6.91 -15.24 11.34
CA SER A 142 6.61 -16.28 12.32
C SER A 142 6.18 -15.70 13.67
N THR A 143 6.90 -14.69 14.17
CA THR A 143 6.56 -14.03 15.44
C THR A 143 5.23 -13.31 15.34
N THR A 144 4.97 -12.61 14.24
CA THR A 144 3.68 -11.94 13.98
C THR A 144 2.55 -12.96 13.89
N ALA A 145 2.74 -14.08 13.18
CA ALA A 145 1.74 -15.12 13.07
C ALA A 145 1.41 -15.78 14.43
N VAL A 146 2.44 -16.07 15.24
CA VAL A 146 2.26 -16.61 16.60
C VAL A 146 1.53 -15.61 17.49
N PHE A 147 1.89 -14.33 17.43
CA PHE A 147 1.24 -13.27 18.19
C PHE A 147 -0.24 -13.12 17.81
N LEU A 148 -0.54 -13.06 16.51
CA LEU A 148 -1.91 -13.00 16.00
C LEU A 148 -2.70 -14.26 16.38
N LYS A 149 -2.10 -15.44 16.31
CA LYS A 149 -2.75 -16.67 16.77
C LYS A 149 -3.05 -16.62 18.26
N GLY A 150 -2.12 -16.14 19.08
CA GLY A 150 -2.32 -16.04 20.54
C GLY A 150 -3.46 -15.12 20.94
N ILE A 151 -3.63 -13.99 20.24
CA ILE A 151 -4.63 -12.96 20.58
C ILE A 151 -5.96 -13.19 19.86
N LEU A 152 -5.93 -13.46 18.56
CA LEU A 152 -7.12 -13.44 17.68
C LEU A 152 -7.71 -14.82 17.41
N ALA A 153 -7.02 -15.92 17.73
CA ALA A 153 -7.58 -17.26 17.48
C ALA A 153 -8.87 -17.52 18.26
N SER A 154 -9.00 -16.94 19.47
CA SER A 154 -10.18 -17.12 20.31
C SER A 154 -11.39 -16.33 19.79
N SER A 155 -11.15 -15.16 19.19
CA SER A 155 -12.22 -14.24 18.79
C SER A 155 -12.73 -14.44 17.36
N TYR A 156 -11.88 -14.86 16.43
CA TYR A 156 -12.21 -14.86 15.00
C TYR A 156 -11.99 -16.19 14.26
N ASN A 157 -11.65 -17.29 14.95
CA ASN A 157 -11.37 -18.60 14.34
C ASN A 157 -10.31 -18.56 13.22
N TRP A 158 -9.32 -17.67 13.32
CA TRP A 158 -8.28 -17.56 12.29
C TRP A 158 -7.41 -18.83 12.24
N THR A 159 -7.24 -19.36 11.03
CA THR A 159 -6.32 -20.48 10.79
C THR A 159 -4.87 -20.00 10.87
N TRP A 160 -3.93 -20.95 11.06
CA TRP A 160 -2.51 -20.62 10.99
C TRP A 160 -2.12 -20.00 9.64
N LEU A 161 -2.70 -20.50 8.54
CA LEU A 161 -2.47 -19.97 7.20
C LEU A 161 -2.85 -18.50 7.10
N THR A 162 -3.99 -18.10 7.67
CA THR A 162 -4.42 -16.69 7.71
C THR A 162 -3.45 -15.85 8.55
N CYS A 163 -2.94 -16.38 9.66
CA CYS A 163 -1.98 -15.66 10.51
C CYS A 163 -0.63 -15.47 9.81
N PHE A 164 -0.13 -16.48 9.10
CA PHE A 164 1.08 -16.37 8.28
C PHE A 164 0.90 -15.44 7.08
N MET A 165 -0.27 -15.45 6.44
CA MET A 165 -0.63 -14.51 5.37
C MET A 165 -0.60 -13.06 5.88
N VAL A 166 -1.24 -12.76 7.01
CA VAL A 166 -1.20 -11.42 7.61
C VAL A 166 0.21 -11.06 8.08
N GLY A 167 0.93 -11.99 8.71
CA GLY A 167 2.31 -11.78 9.12
C GLY A 167 3.26 -11.44 7.97
N SER A 168 3.03 -12.02 6.78
CA SER A 168 3.82 -11.70 5.59
C SER A 168 3.61 -10.27 5.09
N ILE A 169 2.38 -9.75 5.12
CA ILE A 169 2.09 -8.35 4.76
C ILE A 169 2.78 -7.39 5.73
N VAL A 170 2.76 -7.71 7.03
CA VAL A 170 3.33 -6.85 8.08
C VAL A 170 4.86 -6.87 8.10
N SER A 171 5.48 -7.90 7.53
CA SER A 171 6.93 -8.07 7.55
C SER A 171 7.68 -7.19 6.53
N ALA A 172 7.02 -6.65 5.51
CA ALA A 172 7.65 -5.71 4.58
C ALA A 172 8.10 -4.44 5.32
N THR A 173 9.36 -4.05 5.17
CA THR A 173 9.98 -2.94 5.92
C THR A 173 10.41 -1.82 4.98
N ASP A 174 10.12 -0.57 5.35
CA ASP A 174 10.62 0.61 4.63
C ASP A 174 11.84 1.21 5.36
N PRO A 175 13.05 1.12 4.79
CA PRO A 175 14.26 1.61 5.44
C PRO A 175 14.48 3.11 5.25
N VAL A 176 13.72 3.81 4.40
CA VAL A 176 14.05 5.16 3.92
C VAL A 176 14.28 6.14 5.08
N ALA A 177 13.43 6.11 6.10
CA ALA A 177 13.57 6.98 7.27
C ALA A 177 14.81 6.62 8.12
N VAL A 178 15.12 5.33 8.25
CA VAL A 178 16.25 4.84 9.05
C VAL A 178 17.57 5.16 8.36
N VAL A 179 17.64 4.98 7.04
CA VAL A 179 18.84 5.27 6.22
C VAL A 179 19.16 6.76 6.24
N ALA A 180 18.15 7.63 6.15
CA ALA A 180 18.32 9.08 6.25
C ALA A 180 18.92 9.48 7.62
N LEU A 181 18.37 8.96 8.71
CA LEU A 181 18.87 9.23 10.07
C LEU A 181 20.29 8.69 10.30
N LEU A 182 20.60 7.49 9.82
CA LEU A 182 21.94 6.91 9.95
C LEU A 182 22.97 7.68 9.14
N SER A 183 22.59 8.18 7.95
CA SER A 183 23.46 9.00 7.13
C SER A 183 23.76 10.35 7.80
N ASP A 184 22.77 10.99 8.43
CA ASP A 184 22.96 12.21 9.22
C ASP A 184 23.90 12.01 10.42
N LEU A 185 23.95 10.79 10.96
CA LEU A 185 24.84 10.39 12.06
C LEU A 185 26.25 9.98 11.60
N GLY A 186 26.54 10.02 10.30
CA GLY A 186 27.85 9.67 9.74
C GLY A 186 28.11 8.18 9.59
N ALA A 187 27.06 7.37 9.42
CA ALA A 187 27.19 5.93 9.20
C ALA A 187 27.99 5.61 7.91
N PRO A 188 28.73 4.47 7.89
CA PRO A 188 29.48 4.07 6.70
C PRO A 188 28.53 3.70 5.55
N VAL A 189 28.95 4.00 4.31
CA VAL A 189 28.21 3.67 3.07
C VAL A 189 27.84 2.19 2.96
N ALA A 190 28.66 1.31 3.54
CA ALA A 190 28.39 -0.12 3.59
C ALA A 190 27.16 -0.48 4.44
N LEU A 191 26.85 0.29 5.50
CA LEU A 191 25.66 0.07 6.32
C LEU A 191 24.39 0.49 5.57
N GLY A 192 24.42 1.63 4.86
CA GLY A 192 23.33 2.04 3.97
C GLY A 192 23.05 0.97 2.89
N THR A 193 24.11 0.52 2.20
CA THR A 193 23.98 -0.54 1.18
C THR A 193 23.45 -1.86 1.75
N LEU A 194 23.76 -2.18 3.02
CA LEU A 194 23.25 -3.36 3.69
C LEU A 194 21.75 -3.25 3.97
N ILE A 195 21.31 -2.11 4.50
CA ILE A 195 19.92 -1.84 4.86
C ILE A 195 19.05 -1.74 3.59
N ASP A 196 19.52 -1.03 2.57
CA ASP A 196 18.81 -0.92 1.28
C ASP A 196 18.64 -2.29 0.64
N GLY A 197 19.70 -3.11 0.66
CA GLY A 197 19.64 -4.48 0.16
C GLY A 197 18.68 -5.35 0.97
N GLU A 198 18.73 -5.24 2.30
CA GLU A 198 17.86 -6.01 3.21
C GLU A 198 16.39 -5.72 2.91
N ALA A 199 15.99 -4.46 2.81
CA ALA A 199 14.63 -4.06 2.51
C ALA A 199 14.12 -4.57 1.16
N VAL A 200 14.91 -4.44 0.08
CA VAL A 200 14.50 -4.89 -1.26
C VAL A 200 14.28 -6.41 -1.29
N PHE A 201 15.19 -7.19 -0.67
CA PHE A 201 15.01 -8.64 -0.60
C PHE A 201 13.91 -9.05 0.39
N ASN A 202 13.74 -8.32 1.50
CA ASN A 202 12.66 -8.53 2.45
C ASN A 202 11.31 -8.34 1.76
N ASP A 203 11.08 -7.22 1.06
CA ASP A 203 9.84 -6.94 0.33
C ASP A 203 9.50 -8.02 -0.69
N GLY A 204 10.50 -8.44 -1.48
CA GLY A 204 10.33 -9.53 -2.44
C GLY A 204 9.96 -10.86 -1.77
N SER A 205 10.63 -11.21 -0.68
CA SER A 205 10.38 -12.46 0.03
C SER A 205 9.04 -12.46 0.77
N ALA A 206 8.68 -11.35 1.41
CA ALA A 206 7.37 -11.12 2.03
C ALA A 206 6.23 -11.25 1.02
N ALA A 207 6.38 -10.66 -0.18
CA ALA A 207 5.39 -10.77 -1.25
C ALA A 207 5.21 -12.22 -1.74
N VAL A 208 6.29 -12.97 -1.91
CA VAL A 208 6.22 -14.41 -2.29
C VAL A 208 5.52 -15.22 -1.21
N ILE A 209 5.88 -15.02 0.06
CA ILE A 209 5.23 -15.69 1.20
C ILE A 209 3.73 -15.36 1.22
N PHE A 210 3.37 -14.09 1.00
CA PHE A 210 1.98 -13.65 0.93
C PHE A 210 1.21 -14.39 -0.16
N PHE A 211 1.71 -14.43 -1.40
CA PHE A 211 1.01 -15.10 -2.50
C PHE A 211 0.83 -16.60 -2.25
N VAL A 212 1.86 -17.27 -1.71
CA VAL A 212 1.78 -18.69 -1.35
C VAL A 212 0.67 -18.93 -0.33
N PHE A 213 0.65 -18.19 0.79
CA PHE A 213 -0.38 -18.38 1.80
C PHE A 213 -1.76 -17.91 1.34
N LYS A 214 -1.85 -16.85 0.53
CA LYS A 214 -3.10 -16.40 -0.09
C LYS A 214 -3.73 -17.53 -0.90
N ASP A 215 -2.95 -18.23 -1.72
CA ASP A 215 -3.45 -19.32 -2.55
C ASP A 215 -3.88 -20.52 -1.71
N PHE A 216 -3.15 -20.84 -0.64
CA PHE A 216 -3.58 -21.88 0.31
C PHE A 216 -4.86 -21.51 1.07
N VAL A 217 -5.04 -20.25 1.45
CA VAL A 217 -6.27 -19.78 2.12
C VAL A 217 -7.44 -19.74 1.14
N ALA A 218 -7.22 -19.27 -0.09
CA ALA A 218 -8.25 -19.21 -1.13
C ALA A 218 -8.66 -20.61 -1.64
N GLY A 219 -7.70 -21.52 -1.80
CA GLY A 219 -7.93 -22.90 -2.19
C GLY A 219 -8.43 -23.80 -1.05
N GLY A 220 -8.08 -23.47 0.19
CA GLY A 220 -8.45 -24.23 1.40
C GLY A 220 -9.91 -24.12 1.83
N GLY A 221 -10.72 -23.32 1.14
CA GLY A 221 -12.19 -23.28 1.28
C GLY A 221 -12.93 -24.34 0.47
N GLY A 222 -12.24 -25.07 -0.42
CA GLY A 222 -12.78 -26.19 -1.19
C GLY A 222 -12.41 -27.52 -0.54
N GLY A 223 -13.35 -28.08 0.24
CA GLY A 223 -13.25 -29.45 0.74
C GLY A 223 -13.10 -30.49 -0.38
N GLY A 224 -12.59 -31.66 0.02
CA GLY A 224 -12.18 -32.78 -0.84
C GLY A 224 -13.06 -33.09 -2.06
N GLY A 225 -12.39 -33.42 -3.16
CA GLY A 225 -13.03 -33.89 -4.38
C GLY A 225 -12.01 -34.42 -5.40
N GLY A 226 -11.67 -35.71 -5.28
CA GLY A 226 -11.35 -36.59 -6.41
C GLY A 226 -10.00 -36.43 -7.11
N VAL A 227 -8.98 -37.13 -6.60
CA VAL A 227 -8.03 -37.83 -7.47
C VAL A 227 -8.07 -39.30 -7.06
N GLY A 228 -8.75 -40.10 -7.88
CA GLY A 228 -9.02 -41.52 -7.69
C GLY A 228 -10.06 -41.97 -8.69
#